data_AF-A0A7G2EDY3-F1
#
_entry.id   AF-A0A7G2EDY3-F1
#
_cell.length_a   1.000
_cell.length_b   1.000
_cell.length_c   1.000
_cell.angle_alpha   90.00
_cell.angle_beta   90.00
_cell.angle_gamma   90.00
#
_symmetry.space_group_name_H-M   'P 1'
#
loop_
_entity.id
_entity.type
_entity.pdbx_description
1 polymer ?
#
loop_
_entity_poly.entity_id
_entity_poly.type
_entity_poly.pdbx_seq_one_letter_code
_entity_poly.pdbx_strand_id
1 'polypeptide(L)'
;MDSLVESGWKYLVTHFSDFQLACIGSFILHESVFFLSGLPYIFLERTGFLSNYKIQTKNSWAWKAVFLCRPGIIRKVVSAQILFYFIIEDFVFYWGHRILHTKWLYKNVHSVHHEYATPFGLTSEYAHPAEILFLGFATIVGPALTGPHLITLWLWMMLRVIETVEAHCGYHFPWSPSNFLPLYGGADFHDYHHRLLYTKSGNYSSTFVYMDWIFGTDKGYRKLKALKET
;
A
#
# COMPACT_ATOMS: atom_id res chain seq x y z
N MET A 1 36.99 1.12 -29.69
CA MET A 1 36.68 0.27 -28.53
C MET A 1 35.59 0.97 -27.77
N ASP A 2 34.42 0.34 -27.69
CA ASP A 2 33.31 0.91 -26.95
C ASP A 2 33.69 0.99 -25.46
N SER A 3 33.23 2.04 -24.78
CA SER A 3 33.43 2.13 -23.33
C SER A 3 32.69 0.99 -22.61
N LEU A 4 33.06 0.70 -21.36
CA LEU A 4 32.33 -0.28 -20.55
C LEU A 4 30.84 0.08 -20.44
N VAL A 5 30.54 1.37 -20.28
CA VAL A 5 29.17 1.89 -20.20
C VAL A 5 28.42 1.67 -21.51
N GLU A 6 29.07 1.96 -22.64
CA GLU A 6 28.45 1.83 -23.96
C GLU A 6 28.24 0.35 -24.33
N SER A 7 29.19 -0.51 -23.99
CA SER A 7 29.07 -1.96 -24.17
C SER A 7 27.94 -2.53 -23.31
N GLY A 8 27.83 -2.08 -22.05
CA GLY A 8 26.75 -2.46 -21.14
C GLY A 8 25.39 -1.97 -21.63
N TRP A 9 25.30 -0.73 -22.10
CA TRP A 9 24.07 -0.17 -22.66
C TRP A 9 23.62 -0.94 -23.91
N LYS A 10 24.55 -1.21 -24.85
CA LYS A 10 24.26 -2.00 -26.05
C LYS A 10 23.78 -3.41 -25.70
N TYR A 11 24.37 -4.05 -24.69
CA TYR A 11 23.91 -5.36 -24.21
C TYR A 11 22.47 -5.29 -23.69
N LEU A 12 22.15 -4.30 -22.84
CA LEU A 12 20.83 -4.14 -22.24
C LEU A 12 19.73 -3.94 -23.30
N VAL A 13 19.92 -3.02 -24.25
CA VAL A 13 18.91 -2.71 -25.28
C VAL A 13 18.74 -3.80 -26.34
N THR A 14 19.70 -4.72 -26.46
CA THR A 14 19.62 -5.83 -27.43
C THR A 14 19.04 -7.11 -26.84
N HIS A 15 19.10 -7.30 -25.52
CA HIS A 15 18.71 -8.54 -24.85
C HIS A 15 17.43 -8.43 -24.01
N PHE A 16 16.93 -7.22 -23.77
CA PHE A 16 15.74 -6.96 -22.96
C PHE A 16 14.75 -6.07 -23.70
N SER A 17 13.46 -6.27 -23.44
CA SER A 17 12.42 -5.40 -23.99
C SER A 17 12.37 -4.05 -23.28
N ASP A 18 11.80 -3.05 -23.95
CA ASP A 18 11.58 -1.73 -23.37
C ASP A 18 10.80 -1.80 -22.05
N PHE A 19 9.81 -2.70 -21.95
CA PHE A 19 9.06 -2.94 -20.71
C PHE A 19 9.96 -3.49 -19.60
N GLN A 20 10.81 -4.47 -19.90
CA GLN A 20 11.73 -5.04 -18.91
C GLN A 20 12.76 -4.02 -18.43
N LEU A 21 13.30 -3.20 -19.32
CA LEU A 21 14.26 -2.16 -18.98
C LEU A 21 13.60 -1.04 -18.16
N ALA A 22 12.41 -0.59 -18.57
CA ALA A 22 11.69 0.51 -17.93
C ALA A 22 11.11 0.14 -16.57
N CYS A 23 10.72 -1.12 -16.35
CA CYS A 23 10.15 -1.57 -15.08
C CYS A 23 11.19 -2.26 -14.19
N ILE A 24 11.71 -3.41 -14.64
CA ILE A 24 12.58 -4.25 -13.81
C ILE A 24 13.99 -3.65 -13.74
N GLY A 25 14.54 -3.22 -14.88
CA GLY A 25 15.87 -2.64 -14.96
C GLY A 25 15.99 -1.35 -14.15
N SER A 26 15.06 -0.41 -14.35
CA SER A 26 15.02 0.86 -13.61
C SER A 26 14.81 0.64 -12.11
N PHE A 27 13.94 -0.29 -11.71
CA PHE A 27 13.70 -0.63 -10.31
C PHE A 27 14.96 -1.19 -9.66
N ILE A 28 15.61 -2.20 -10.27
CA ILE A 28 16.83 -2.78 -9.72
C ILE A 28 17.94 -1.73 -9.61
N LEU A 29 18.09 -0.87 -10.61
CA LEU A 29 19.07 0.20 -10.58
C LEU A 29 18.78 1.19 -9.44
N HIS A 30 17.53 1.65 -9.34
CA HIS A 30 17.07 2.56 -8.29
C HIS A 30 17.32 1.97 -6.89
N GLU A 31 16.83 0.76 -6.63
CA GLU A 31 16.96 0.10 -5.32
C GLU A 31 18.44 -0.17 -4.98
N SER A 32 19.24 -0.59 -5.97
CA SER A 32 20.67 -0.80 -5.76
C SER A 32 21.39 0.48 -5.38
N VAL A 33 21.15 1.60 -6.08
CA VAL A 33 21.74 2.89 -5.73
C VAL A 33 21.28 3.33 -4.35
N PHE A 34 19.98 3.22 -4.06
CA PHE A 34 19.40 3.60 -2.77
C PHE A 34 20.04 2.82 -1.61
N PHE A 35 20.02 1.49 -1.64
CA PHE A 35 20.54 0.66 -0.56
C PHE A 35 22.07 0.68 -0.44
N LEU A 36 22.80 0.68 -1.57
CA LEU A 36 24.26 0.69 -1.55
C LEU A 36 24.83 2.06 -1.15
N SER A 37 24.12 3.16 -1.42
CA SER A 37 24.56 4.51 -1.03
C SER A 37 24.71 4.68 0.49
N GLY A 38 23.97 3.89 1.28
CA GLY A 38 24.09 3.88 2.73
C GLY A 38 25.35 3.17 3.26
N LEU A 39 25.89 2.19 2.52
CA LEU A 39 26.98 1.32 2.99
C LEU A 39 28.27 2.08 3.38
N PRO A 40 28.75 3.09 2.63
CA PRO A 40 29.90 3.88 3.04
C PRO A 40 29.69 4.54 4.41
N TYR A 41 28.49 5.09 4.66
CA TYR A 41 28.17 5.73 5.94
C TYR A 41 28.07 4.70 7.07
N ILE A 42 27.52 3.52 6.81
CA ILE A 42 27.51 2.42 7.78
C ILE A 42 28.94 1.98 8.13
N PHE A 43 29.83 1.90 7.15
CA PHE A 43 31.23 1.57 7.38
C PHE A 43 31.94 2.64 8.22
N LEU A 44 31.78 3.92 7.87
CA LEU A 44 32.33 5.04 8.66
C LEU A 44 31.81 5.04 10.09
N GLU A 45 30.53 4.72 10.27
CA GLU A 45 29.85 4.63 11.54
C GLU A 45 30.36 3.48 12.43
N ARG A 46 30.69 2.33 11.82
CA ARG A 46 31.22 1.16 12.55
C ARG A 46 32.71 1.27 12.86
N THR A 47 33.49 1.85 11.97
CA THR A 47 34.95 1.94 12.12
C THR A 47 35.40 3.18 12.89
N GLY A 48 34.57 4.24 12.90
CA GLY A 48 34.95 5.52 13.49
C GLY A 48 36.00 6.29 12.69
N PHE A 49 36.35 5.84 11.48
CA PHE A 49 37.45 6.35 10.66
C PHE A 49 37.38 7.87 10.39
N LEU A 50 36.17 8.44 10.30
CA LEU A 50 35.95 9.89 10.12
C LEU A 50 35.12 10.49 11.26
N SER A 51 35.26 9.97 12.48
CA SER A 51 34.48 10.41 13.65
C SER A 51 34.62 11.91 13.97
N ASN A 52 35.75 12.54 13.63
CA ASN A 52 35.95 13.98 13.81
C ASN A 52 35.01 14.86 12.95
N TYR A 53 34.48 14.34 11.85
CA TYR A 53 33.52 15.03 10.98
C TYR A 53 32.06 14.74 11.37
N LYS A 54 31.85 13.94 12.42
CA LYS A 54 30.53 13.50 12.82
C LYS A 54 29.81 14.59 13.60
N ILE A 55 28.72 15.11 13.03
CA ILE A 55 27.90 16.17 13.62
C ILE A 55 27.24 15.70 14.94
N GLN A 56 26.85 14.42 15.03
CA GLN A 56 26.15 13.85 16.17
C GLN A 56 27.10 13.02 17.04
N THR A 57 27.49 13.55 18.20
CA THR A 57 28.46 12.91 19.11
C THR A 57 27.87 11.78 19.96
N LYS A 58 26.54 11.68 20.06
CA LYS A 58 25.84 10.61 20.79
C LYS A 58 24.98 9.77 19.84
N ASN A 59 25.45 8.54 19.55
CA ASN A 59 24.63 7.51 18.91
C ASN A 59 23.65 6.91 19.90
N SER A 60 22.45 7.47 20.01
CA SER A 60 21.51 7.00 21.03
C SER A 60 20.35 6.15 20.54
N TRP A 61 20.10 6.00 19.23
CA TRP A 61 18.83 5.35 18.81
C TRP A 61 18.89 4.40 17.61
N ALA A 62 19.67 4.66 16.56
CA ALA A 62 19.53 3.90 15.31
C ALA A 62 20.01 2.42 15.37
N TRP A 63 21.21 2.15 15.88
CA TRP A 63 21.81 0.81 15.73
C TRP A 63 21.28 -0.24 16.71
N LYS A 64 20.89 0.15 17.92
CA LYS A 64 20.31 -0.77 18.90
C LYS A 64 18.84 -1.08 18.58
N ALA A 65 18.09 -0.12 18.05
CA ALA A 65 16.70 -0.33 17.66
C ALA A 65 16.56 -1.23 16.41
N VAL A 66 17.52 -1.16 15.47
CA VAL A 66 17.44 -1.93 14.21
C VAL A 66 17.89 -3.40 14.36
N PHE A 67 18.81 -3.71 15.27
CA PHE A 67 19.48 -5.04 15.30
C PHE A 67 19.39 -5.81 16.63
N LEU A 68 18.98 -5.22 17.76
CA LEU A 68 19.00 -5.89 19.08
C LEU A 68 17.61 -6.23 19.60
N CYS A 69 16.76 -6.85 18.79
CA CYS A 69 15.41 -7.20 19.23
C CYS A 69 15.24 -8.73 19.31
N ARG A 70 14.71 -9.24 20.44
CA ARG A 70 14.49 -10.68 20.65
C ARG A 70 13.44 -11.20 19.65
N PRO A 71 13.70 -12.26 18.88
CA PRO A 71 12.80 -12.73 17.82
C PRO A 71 11.34 -12.97 18.25
N GLY A 72 11.12 -13.48 19.47
CA GLY A 72 9.77 -13.74 20.00
C GLY A 72 8.98 -12.47 20.37
N ILE A 73 9.66 -11.39 20.76
CA ILE A 73 9.03 -10.09 21.07
C ILE A 73 8.70 -9.36 19.77
N ILE A 74 9.60 -9.41 18.78
CA ILE A 74 9.39 -8.82 17.45
C ILE A 74 8.11 -9.36 16.81
N ARG A 75 7.94 -10.68 16.75
CA ARG A 75 6.78 -11.27 16.05
C ARG A 75 5.44 -10.80 16.64
N LYS A 76 5.34 -10.76 17.97
CA LYS A 76 4.11 -10.30 18.65
C LYS A 76 3.86 -8.81 18.42
N VAL A 77 4.90 -7.99 18.51
CA VAL A 77 4.80 -6.53 18.29
C VAL A 77 4.45 -6.24 16.83
N VAL A 78 5.12 -6.89 15.87
CA VAL A 78 4.84 -6.76 14.43
C VAL A 78 3.39 -7.14 14.16
N SER A 79 2.93 -8.33 14.57
CA SER A 79 1.55 -8.76 14.32
C SER A 79 0.51 -7.83 14.97
N ALA A 80 0.75 -7.39 16.20
CA ALA A 80 -0.15 -6.45 16.88
C ALA A 80 -0.19 -5.08 16.18
N GLN A 81 0.97 -4.58 15.73
CA GLN A 81 1.06 -3.32 14.99
C GLN A 81 0.37 -3.43 13.63
N ILE A 82 0.60 -4.49 12.85
CA ILE A 82 -0.06 -4.69 11.56
C ILE A 82 -1.58 -4.77 11.73
N LEU A 83 -2.08 -5.54 12.70
CA LEU A 83 -3.51 -5.61 12.98
C LEU A 83 -4.08 -4.24 13.36
N PHE A 84 -3.38 -3.51 14.24
CA PHE A 84 -3.77 -2.15 14.62
C PHE A 84 -3.81 -1.21 13.41
N TYR A 85 -2.85 -1.30 12.49
CA TYR A 85 -2.83 -0.46 11.29
C TYR A 85 -3.98 -0.74 10.36
N PHE A 86 -4.33 -2.00 10.10
CA PHE A 86 -5.52 -2.32 9.31
C PHE A 86 -6.79 -1.73 9.93
N ILE A 87 -6.96 -1.82 11.25
CA ILE A 87 -8.16 -1.29 11.92
C ILE A 87 -8.24 0.24 11.80
N ILE A 88 -7.13 0.94 12.05
CA ILE A 88 -7.09 2.41 12.00
C ILE A 88 -7.17 2.93 10.58
N GLU A 89 -6.50 2.28 9.63
CA GLU A 89 -6.57 2.66 8.22
C GLU A 89 -7.99 2.48 7.71
N ASP A 90 -8.66 1.34 7.99
CA ASP A 90 -10.06 1.13 7.62
C ASP A 90 -10.98 2.21 8.20
N PHE A 91 -10.76 2.59 9.46
CA PHE A 91 -11.56 3.63 10.10
C PHE A 91 -11.41 4.96 9.36
N VAL A 92 -10.17 5.39 9.11
CA VAL A 92 -9.88 6.68 8.45
C VAL A 92 -10.34 6.65 7.00
N PHE A 93 -10.07 5.55 6.30
CA PHE A 93 -10.46 5.32 4.92
C PHE A 93 -11.98 5.35 4.77
N TYR A 94 -12.72 4.58 5.56
CA TYR A 94 -14.18 4.51 5.48
C TYR A 94 -14.83 5.91 5.52
N TRP A 95 -14.42 6.74 6.49
CA TRP A 95 -14.99 8.08 6.62
C TRP A 95 -14.56 9.01 5.50
N GLY A 96 -13.27 9.01 5.13
CA GLY A 96 -12.80 9.86 4.05
C GLY A 96 -13.38 9.45 2.69
N HIS A 97 -13.47 8.15 2.41
CA HIS A 97 -14.09 7.61 1.20
C HIS A 97 -15.59 7.96 1.14
N ARG A 98 -16.31 7.84 2.25
CA ARG A 98 -17.70 8.31 2.34
C ARG A 98 -17.84 9.81 2.08
N ILE A 99 -16.87 10.63 2.52
CA ILE A 99 -16.82 12.07 2.24
C ILE A 99 -16.50 12.34 0.76
N LEU A 100 -15.61 11.56 0.14
CA LEU A 100 -15.30 11.64 -1.29
C LEU A 100 -16.54 11.41 -2.16
N HIS A 101 -17.51 10.63 -1.69
CA HIS A 101 -18.81 10.43 -2.34
C HIS A 101 -19.83 11.56 -2.15
N THR A 102 -19.46 12.67 -1.50
CA THR A 102 -20.30 13.88 -1.52
C THR A 102 -20.29 14.51 -2.90
N LYS A 103 -21.40 15.15 -3.30
CA LYS A 103 -21.63 15.65 -4.68
C LYS A 103 -20.45 16.43 -5.27
N TRP A 104 -19.83 17.32 -4.49
CA TRP A 104 -18.72 18.14 -4.98
C TRP A 104 -17.43 17.34 -5.09
N LEU A 105 -17.05 16.58 -4.06
CA LEU A 105 -15.83 15.78 -4.08
C LEU A 105 -15.91 14.65 -5.09
N TYR A 106 -17.07 14.02 -5.25
CA TYR A 106 -17.27 13.00 -6.25
C TYR A 106 -17.00 13.57 -7.65
N LYS A 107 -17.68 14.66 -8.00
CA LYS A 107 -17.59 15.24 -9.35
C LYS A 107 -16.19 15.76 -9.72
N ASN A 108 -15.42 16.25 -8.74
CA ASN A 108 -14.16 16.95 -9.02
C ASN A 108 -12.91 16.16 -8.63
N VAL A 109 -13.04 15.12 -7.81
CA VAL A 109 -11.90 14.34 -7.28
C VAL A 109 -12.14 12.86 -7.56
N HIS A 110 -13.16 12.28 -6.94
CA HIS A 110 -13.32 10.83 -6.88
C HIS A 110 -13.91 10.21 -8.16
N SER A 111 -14.47 11.02 -9.06
CA SER A 111 -14.96 10.55 -10.36
C SER A 111 -13.85 10.02 -11.26
N VAL A 112 -12.59 10.43 -11.04
CA VAL A 112 -11.42 9.90 -11.76
C VAL A 112 -11.19 8.44 -11.37
N HIS A 113 -11.27 8.14 -10.07
CA HIS A 113 -11.18 6.77 -9.56
C HIS A 113 -12.34 5.90 -10.08
N HIS A 114 -13.55 6.45 -10.10
CA HIS A 114 -14.75 5.79 -10.65
C HIS A 114 -14.88 5.83 -12.17
N GLU A 115 -13.86 6.27 -12.92
CA GLU A 115 -13.90 6.28 -14.38
C GLU A 115 -14.15 4.86 -14.93
N TYR A 116 -13.57 3.85 -14.27
CA TYR A 116 -13.71 2.45 -14.62
C TYR A 116 -14.75 1.75 -13.72
N ALA A 117 -15.99 1.64 -14.20
CA ALA A 117 -17.05 0.91 -13.49
C ALA A 117 -16.74 -0.59 -13.23
N THR A 118 -15.78 -1.15 -13.96
CA THR A 118 -15.22 -2.49 -13.75
C THR A 118 -13.69 -2.37 -13.66
N PRO A 119 -13.14 -2.15 -12.46
CA PRO A 119 -11.72 -1.93 -12.28
C PRO A 119 -10.91 -3.22 -12.58
N PHE A 120 -9.64 -3.02 -12.88
CA PHE A 120 -8.62 -4.07 -12.92
C PHE A 120 -7.38 -3.61 -12.16
N GLY A 121 -6.47 -4.52 -11.81
CA GLY A 121 -5.39 -4.25 -10.84
C GLY A 121 -4.55 -2.99 -11.12
N LEU A 122 -4.29 -2.64 -12.39
CA LEU A 122 -3.51 -1.43 -12.75
C LEU A 122 -4.27 -0.13 -12.53
N THR A 123 -5.61 -0.16 -12.50
CA THR A 123 -6.44 1.03 -12.24
C THR A 123 -6.62 1.33 -10.75
N SER A 124 -6.14 0.47 -9.86
CA SER A 124 -6.23 0.65 -8.41
C SER A 124 -5.62 1.96 -7.91
N GLU A 125 -4.57 2.43 -8.59
CA GLU A 125 -3.88 3.70 -8.29
C GLU A 125 -4.25 4.83 -9.25
N TYR A 126 -5.20 4.59 -10.17
CA TYR A 126 -5.68 5.62 -11.09
C TYR A 126 -6.69 6.52 -10.38
N ALA A 127 -6.19 7.59 -9.77
CA ALA A 127 -6.98 8.51 -8.97
C ALA A 127 -6.50 9.96 -9.11
N HIS A 128 -7.35 10.90 -8.72
CA HIS A 128 -6.97 12.31 -8.66
C HIS A 128 -5.85 12.53 -7.61
N PRO A 129 -4.87 13.42 -7.82
CA PRO A 129 -3.76 13.63 -6.87
C PRO A 129 -4.19 13.92 -5.42
N ALA A 130 -5.28 14.65 -5.24
CA ALA A 130 -5.84 14.91 -3.90
C ALA A 130 -6.34 13.64 -3.19
N GLU A 131 -6.87 12.68 -3.94
CA GLU A 131 -7.26 11.38 -3.41
C GLU A 131 -6.04 10.56 -3.04
N ILE A 132 -5.01 10.52 -3.90
CA ILE A 132 -3.73 9.86 -3.60
C ILE A 132 -3.11 10.40 -2.29
N LEU A 133 -3.14 11.72 -2.07
CA LEU A 133 -2.67 12.33 -0.82
C LEU A 133 -3.49 11.87 0.40
N PHE A 134 -4.81 11.76 0.26
CA PHE A 134 -5.68 11.22 1.31
C PHE A 134 -5.39 9.75 1.59
N LEU A 135 -5.25 8.91 0.57
CA LEU A 135 -4.93 7.49 0.69
C LEU A 135 -3.57 7.28 1.38
N GLY A 136 -2.56 8.07 0.99
CA GLY A 136 -1.25 8.09 1.63
C GLY A 136 -1.34 8.54 3.10
N PHE A 137 -2.16 9.54 3.40
CA PHE A 137 -2.42 9.95 4.79
C PHE A 137 -3.05 8.80 5.60
N ALA A 138 -4.14 8.20 5.13
CA ALA A 138 -4.83 7.09 5.81
C ALA A 138 -3.87 5.92 6.11
N THR A 139 -3.01 5.59 5.14
CA THR A 139 -1.99 4.53 5.25
C THR A 139 -0.95 4.81 6.34
N ILE A 140 -0.59 6.08 6.57
CA ILE A 140 0.53 6.46 7.45
C ILE A 140 0.08 6.80 8.88
N VAL A 141 -1.20 7.11 9.14
CA VAL A 141 -1.69 7.43 10.50
C VAL A 141 -1.30 6.37 11.52
N GLY A 142 -1.55 5.08 11.22
CA GLY A 142 -1.21 3.97 12.13
C GLY A 142 0.28 3.94 12.51
N PRO A 143 1.19 3.81 11.54
CA PRO A 143 2.63 3.87 11.79
C PRO A 143 3.11 5.16 12.47
N ALA A 144 2.53 6.32 12.15
CA ALA A 144 2.90 7.58 12.78
C ALA A 144 2.58 7.60 14.29
N LEU A 145 1.51 6.93 14.72
CA LEU A 145 1.12 6.84 16.13
C LEU A 145 2.02 5.90 16.94
N THR A 146 2.54 4.84 16.33
CA THR A 146 3.29 3.78 17.03
C THR A 146 4.80 3.89 16.90
N GLY A 147 5.31 4.62 15.91
CA GLY A 147 6.74 4.72 15.60
C GLY A 147 7.41 3.36 15.40
N PRO A 148 6.97 2.55 14.41
CA PRO A 148 7.38 1.16 14.31
C PRO A 148 8.83 0.98 13.87
N HIS A 149 9.31 -0.26 14.06
CA HIS A 149 10.53 -0.72 13.41
C HIS A 149 10.38 -0.64 11.87
N LEU A 150 11.47 -0.34 11.16
CA LEU A 150 11.48 -0.18 9.71
C LEU A 150 10.93 -1.41 8.96
N ILE A 151 11.27 -2.61 9.42
CA ILE A 151 10.73 -3.87 8.87
C ILE A 151 9.20 -3.94 8.99
N THR A 152 8.62 -3.49 10.11
CA THR A 152 7.16 -3.48 10.27
C THR A 152 6.52 -2.47 9.33
N LEU A 153 7.15 -1.29 9.15
CA LEU A 153 6.69 -0.29 8.20
C LEU A 153 6.72 -0.82 6.76
N TRP A 154 7.81 -1.46 6.34
CA TRP A 154 7.90 -2.05 5.00
C TRP A 154 6.89 -3.18 4.78
N LEU A 155 6.75 -4.07 5.78
CA LEU A 155 5.74 -5.12 5.73
C LEU A 155 4.33 -4.53 5.60
N TRP A 156 4.02 -3.47 6.35
CA TRP A 156 2.76 -2.75 6.27
C TRP A 156 2.52 -2.17 4.87
N MET A 157 3.48 -1.44 4.31
CA MET A 157 3.35 -0.85 2.97
C MET A 157 3.13 -1.92 1.90
N MET A 158 3.86 -3.04 1.97
CA MET A 158 3.69 -4.17 1.05
C MET A 158 2.29 -4.77 1.15
N LEU A 159 1.82 -5.04 2.38
CA LEU A 159 0.49 -5.59 2.61
C LEU A 159 -0.61 -4.65 2.11
N ARG A 160 -0.47 -3.32 2.30
CA ARG A 160 -1.43 -2.35 1.78
C ARG A 160 -1.49 -2.35 0.27
N VAL A 161 -0.35 -2.28 -0.42
CA VAL A 161 -0.35 -2.27 -1.90
C VAL A 161 -0.96 -3.56 -2.45
N ILE A 162 -0.63 -4.72 -1.87
CA ILE A 162 -1.22 -6.00 -2.31
C ILE A 162 -2.74 -5.99 -2.13
N GLU A 163 -3.23 -5.52 -0.97
CA GLU A 163 -4.66 -5.45 -0.68
C GLU A 163 -5.39 -4.50 -1.64
N THR A 164 -4.83 -3.31 -1.89
CA THR A 164 -5.41 -2.33 -2.82
C THR A 164 -5.53 -2.92 -4.23
N VAL A 165 -4.50 -3.60 -4.72
CA VAL A 165 -4.53 -4.26 -6.03
C VAL A 165 -5.52 -5.42 -6.04
N GLU A 166 -5.59 -6.22 -4.97
CA GLU A 166 -6.53 -7.34 -4.84
C GLU A 166 -8.00 -6.87 -4.86
N ALA A 167 -8.33 -5.82 -4.11
CA ALA A 167 -9.66 -5.24 -4.08
C ALA A 167 -10.13 -4.69 -5.45
N HIS A 168 -9.20 -4.34 -6.34
CA HIS A 168 -9.49 -3.81 -7.67
C HIS A 168 -9.21 -4.80 -8.80
N CYS A 169 -8.76 -6.02 -8.50
CA CYS A 169 -8.21 -6.88 -9.55
C CYS A 169 -9.25 -7.35 -10.58
N GLY A 170 -10.54 -7.23 -10.27
CA GLY A 170 -11.64 -7.70 -11.12
C GLY A 170 -11.83 -9.22 -11.10
N TYR A 171 -11.09 -9.93 -10.24
CA TYR A 171 -11.14 -11.39 -10.09
C TYR A 171 -11.48 -11.77 -8.66
N HIS A 172 -12.37 -12.75 -8.52
CA HIS A 172 -12.66 -13.39 -7.24
C HIS A 172 -12.22 -14.85 -7.31
N PHE A 173 -10.98 -15.11 -6.90
CA PHE A 173 -10.36 -16.43 -7.00
C PHE A 173 -10.86 -17.36 -5.88
N PRO A 174 -10.74 -18.70 -6.05
CA PRO A 174 -10.99 -19.63 -4.95
C PRO A 174 -10.12 -19.37 -3.71
N TRP A 175 -8.93 -18.80 -3.90
CA TRP A 175 -8.01 -18.43 -2.83
C TRP A 175 -8.06 -16.95 -2.41
N SER A 176 -9.03 -16.17 -2.89
CA SER A 176 -9.20 -14.78 -2.44
C SER A 176 -9.43 -14.73 -0.92
N PRO A 177 -8.83 -13.77 -0.18
CA PRO A 177 -8.94 -13.71 1.28
C PRO A 177 -10.39 -13.61 1.77
N SER A 178 -11.28 -12.98 0.99
CA SER A 178 -12.73 -12.89 1.23
C SER A 178 -13.43 -14.24 1.42
N ASN A 179 -12.86 -15.34 0.90
CA ASN A 179 -13.43 -16.69 1.08
C ASN A 179 -13.12 -17.32 2.44
N PHE A 180 -12.09 -16.83 3.15
CA PHE A 180 -11.60 -17.46 4.38
C PHE A 180 -11.64 -16.53 5.59
N LEU A 181 -11.55 -15.22 5.37
CA LEU A 181 -11.51 -14.22 6.42
C LEU A 181 -12.89 -13.56 6.56
N PRO A 182 -13.61 -13.79 7.67
CA PRO A 182 -14.87 -13.11 7.89
C PRO A 182 -14.64 -11.60 7.94
N LEU A 183 -15.60 -10.84 7.41
CA LEU A 183 -15.58 -9.38 7.29
C LEU A 183 -14.58 -8.81 6.28
N TYR A 184 -13.78 -9.61 5.59
CA TYR A 184 -12.93 -9.10 4.51
C TYR A 184 -13.77 -8.87 3.24
N GLY A 185 -13.75 -7.65 2.70
CA GLY A 185 -14.56 -7.27 1.53
C GLY A 185 -14.04 -7.88 0.22
N GLY A 186 -12.76 -7.66 -0.07
CA GLY A 186 -12.09 -8.13 -1.28
C GLY A 186 -12.68 -7.59 -2.58
N ALA A 187 -12.26 -8.18 -3.70
CA ALA A 187 -12.58 -7.70 -5.04
C ALA A 187 -14.09 -7.57 -5.33
N ASP A 188 -14.90 -8.57 -4.95
CA ASP A 188 -16.35 -8.57 -5.24
C ASP A 188 -17.11 -7.44 -4.52
N PHE A 189 -16.67 -7.09 -3.29
CA PHE A 189 -17.29 -6.02 -2.52
C PHE A 189 -16.99 -4.64 -3.10
N HIS A 190 -15.73 -4.41 -3.48
CA HIS A 190 -15.29 -3.13 -4.01
C HIS A 190 -15.67 -2.95 -5.49
N ASP A 191 -15.69 -4.02 -6.27
CA ASP A 191 -16.18 -3.96 -7.64
C ASP A 191 -17.69 -3.63 -7.68
N TYR A 192 -18.50 -4.13 -6.73
CA TYR A 192 -19.89 -3.68 -6.60
C TYR A 192 -20.00 -2.16 -6.36
N HIS A 193 -19.10 -1.61 -5.54
CA HIS A 193 -19.03 -0.17 -5.28
C HIS A 193 -18.79 0.64 -6.56
N HIS A 194 -17.81 0.24 -7.37
CA HIS A 194 -17.46 0.92 -8.64
C HIS A 194 -18.61 0.99 -9.64
N ARG A 195 -19.49 -0.02 -9.65
CA ARG A 195 -20.65 -0.08 -10.55
C ARG A 195 -21.80 0.86 -10.16
N LEU A 196 -21.81 1.37 -8.93
CA LEU A 196 -22.90 2.20 -8.44
C LEU A 196 -22.73 3.66 -8.87
N LEU A 197 -23.86 4.29 -9.19
CA LEU A 197 -23.91 5.74 -9.32
C LEU A 197 -23.66 6.38 -7.94
N TYR A 198 -22.99 7.52 -7.91
CA TYR A 198 -22.69 8.25 -6.66
C TYR A 198 -23.93 8.56 -5.79
N THR A 199 -25.13 8.64 -6.39
CA THR A 199 -26.38 8.87 -5.64
C THR A 199 -26.87 7.64 -4.88
N LYS A 200 -26.34 6.46 -5.20
CA LYS A 200 -26.66 5.17 -4.59
C LYS A 200 -25.42 4.50 -3.99
N SER A 201 -24.32 5.23 -3.80
CA SER A 201 -23.06 4.69 -3.34
C SER A 201 -23.15 4.13 -1.92
N GLY A 202 -22.29 3.15 -1.65
CA GLY A 202 -22.20 2.38 -0.42
C GLY A 202 -20.83 1.67 -0.40
N ASN A 203 -20.63 0.65 0.43
CA ASN A 203 -19.41 -0.17 0.37
C ASN A 203 -18.10 0.67 0.45
N TYR A 204 -17.98 1.50 1.49
CA TYR A 204 -16.89 2.48 1.60
C TYR A 204 -15.63 1.96 2.30
N SER A 205 -15.69 0.81 2.99
CA SER A 205 -14.54 0.20 3.64
C SER A 205 -13.40 -0.09 2.66
N SER A 206 -12.16 -0.01 3.14
CA SER A 206 -10.98 -0.43 2.36
C SER A 206 -10.89 -1.96 2.37
N THR A 207 -10.70 -2.53 3.56
CA THR A 207 -10.39 -3.95 3.76
C THR A 207 -11.51 -4.68 4.48
N PHE A 208 -11.88 -4.24 5.69
CA PHE A 208 -12.90 -4.90 6.49
C PHE A 208 -14.24 -4.16 6.44
N VAL A 209 -15.32 -4.88 6.14
CA VAL A 209 -16.67 -4.34 5.90
C VAL A 209 -17.45 -4.00 7.18
N TYR A 210 -16.81 -4.08 8.35
CA TYR A 210 -17.48 -3.88 9.65
C TYR A 210 -18.12 -2.48 9.76
N MET A 211 -17.46 -1.44 9.24
CA MET A 211 -18.02 -0.10 9.23
C MET A 211 -19.24 -0.01 8.32
N ASP A 212 -19.16 -0.58 7.12
CA ASP A 212 -20.32 -0.64 6.24
C ASP A 212 -21.49 -1.38 6.88
N TRP A 213 -21.23 -2.46 7.62
CA TRP A 213 -22.27 -3.18 8.34
C TRP A 213 -22.89 -2.35 9.46
N ILE A 214 -22.06 -1.70 10.30
CA ILE A 214 -22.51 -0.88 11.44
C ILE A 214 -23.36 0.30 10.96
N PHE A 215 -22.93 0.98 9.89
CA PHE A 215 -23.60 2.17 9.36
C PHE A 215 -24.61 1.85 8.24
N GLY A 216 -24.74 0.58 7.87
CA GLY A 216 -25.70 0.09 6.89
C GLY A 216 -25.45 0.58 5.46
N THR A 217 -24.19 0.82 5.10
CA THR A 217 -23.77 1.26 3.76
C THR A 217 -23.48 0.08 2.81
N ASP A 218 -23.59 -1.17 3.24
CA ASP A 218 -23.50 -2.39 2.41
C ASP A 218 -24.87 -3.04 2.07
N LYS A 219 -26.00 -2.41 2.41
CA LYS A 219 -27.35 -3.00 2.24
C LYS A 219 -27.65 -3.41 0.80
N GLY A 220 -27.23 -2.59 -0.17
CA GLY A 220 -27.41 -2.89 -1.60
C GLY A 220 -26.63 -4.13 -2.02
N TYR A 221 -25.38 -4.23 -1.57
CA TYR A 221 -24.52 -5.39 -1.82
C TYR A 221 -25.10 -6.67 -1.23
N ARG A 222 -25.53 -6.64 0.04
CA ARG A 222 -26.15 -7.80 0.70
C ARG A 222 -27.40 -8.28 -0.02
N LYS A 223 -28.24 -7.35 -0.48
CA LYS A 223 -29.43 -7.68 -1.27
C LYS A 223 -29.05 -8.37 -2.57
N LEU A 224 -28.02 -7.89 -3.27
CA LEU A 224 -27.53 -8.52 -4.49
C LEU A 224 -27.01 -9.95 -4.23
N LYS A 225 -26.26 -10.17 -3.15
CA LYS A 225 -25.74 -11.50 -2.79
C LYS A 225 -26.87 -12.48 -2.50
N ALA A 226 -27.87 -12.06 -1.70
CA ALA A 226 -29.04 -12.89 -1.41
C ALA A 226 -29.82 -13.30 -2.67
N LEU A 227 -29.93 -12.43 -3.68
CA LEU A 227 -30.59 -12.74 -4.95
C LEU A 227 -29.79 -13.70 -5.85
N LYS A 228 -28.47 -13.82 -5.65
CA LYS A 228 -27.61 -14.75 -6.40
C LYS A 228 -27.59 -16.15 -5.78
N GLU A 229 -27.98 -16.26 -4.51
CA GLU A 229 -28.02 -17.51 -3.75
C GLU A 229 -29.38 -18.23 -3.85
N THR A 230 -30.41 -17.53 -4.35
CA THR A 230 -31.73 -18.08 -4.69
C THR A 230 -31.79 -18.57 -6.12
#